data_AF-A0A5E4KHX0-F1
#
_entry.id   AF-A0A5E4KHX0-F1
#
_cell.length_a   1.000
_cell.length_b   1.000
_cell.length_c   1.000
_cell.angle_alpha   90.00
_cell.angle_beta   90.00
_cell.angle_gamma   90.00
#
_symmetry.space_group_name_H-M   'P 1'
#
loop_
_entity.id
_entity.type
_entity.pdbx_description
1 polymer ?
#
loop_
_entity_poly.entity_id
_entity_poly.type
_entity_poly.pdbx_seq_one_letter_code
_entity_poly.pdbx_strand_id
1 'polypeptide(L)'
;MPSEFAEKVINLLTPNVGSAVAKSIVTEACKNMNADVETIDENNLTPFLAQIEKKLILRAGPVIVNKTLDKIKEFGEKKTITSNKAVPETKLDVEIDKEINTFLEKNILPTENDVTDYAKYLAMKYGGDARTVEKNLIDKVRSHVKDTISRKKIMNEIRLFLNNFPGANKTDIDDFITYSRMLKLNFNDDEMRLQIESERLARKFGNFHKDEAPEIDKFIDILKVSKDKSAVGNAMKKQGLTYLIKDESGDPDKSLTDFMELIVPSEKDMKDALQNMGLDHLIKK
;
A
#
# COMPACT_ATOMS: atom_id res chain seq x y z
N MET A 1 14.51 -0.02 31.52
CA MET A 1 13.20 -0.72 31.38
C MET A 1 13.28 -1.51 30.08
N PRO A 2 12.59 -2.65 29.89
CA PRO A 2 12.70 -3.37 28.63
C PRO A 2 12.19 -2.49 27.48
N SER A 3 12.81 -2.57 26.31
CA SER A 3 12.28 -1.93 25.11
C SER A 3 10.86 -2.41 24.83
N GLU A 4 10.04 -1.57 24.20
CA GLU A 4 8.66 -1.93 23.80
C GLU A 4 8.61 -3.25 23.01
N PHE A 5 9.65 -3.53 22.23
CA PHE A 5 9.80 -4.80 21.52
C PHE A 5 10.02 -5.97 22.48
N ALA A 6 10.97 -5.85 23.42
CA ALA A 6 11.24 -6.88 24.40
C ALA A 6 10.05 -7.14 25.32
N GLU A 7 9.30 -6.10 25.73
CA GLU A 7 8.06 -6.27 26.48
C GLU A 7 7.02 -7.06 25.69
N LYS A 8 6.90 -6.81 24.38
CA LYS A 8 5.98 -7.57 23.52
C LYS A 8 6.40 -9.03 23.38
N VAL A 9 7.70 -9.31 23.20
CA VAL A 9 8.22 -10.69 23.16
C VAL A 9 7.97 -11.40 24.49
N ILE A 10 8.21 -10.73 25.62
CA ILE A 10 7.89 -11.25 26.95
C ILE A 10 6.39 -11.57 27.05
N ASN A 11 5.52 -10.67 26.57
CA ASN A 11 4.06 -10.86 26.59
C ASN A 11 3.61 -12.02 25.68
N LEU A 12 4.27 -12.25 24.55
CA LEU A 12 3.99 -13.39 23.65
C LEU A 12 4.46 -14.72 24.24
N LEU A 13 5.54 -14.73 25.01
CA LEU A 13 6.08 -15.92 25.67
C LEU A 13 5.33 -16.25 26.97
N THR A 14 4.86 -15.24 27.71
CA THR A 14 4.27 -15.38 29.05
C THR A 14 3.14 -16.42 29.13
N PRO A 15 2.19 -16.51 28.19
CA PRO A 15 1.14 -17.54 28.22
C PRO A 15 1.65 -18.98 28.19
N ASN A 16 2.86 -19.21 27.64
CA ASN A 16 3.40 -20.55 27.41
C ASN A 16 4.39 -20.98 28.49
N VAL A 17 5.10 -20.04 29.11
CA VAL A 17 6.19 -20.36 30.06
C VAL A 17 6.12 -19.59 31.38
N GLY A 18 5.19 -18.65 31.53
CA GLY A 18 5.10 -17.76 32.69
C GLY A 18 6.04 -16.54 32.58
N SER A 19 5.68 -15.46 33.28
CA SER A 19 6.30 -14.13 33.13
C SER A 19 7.76 -14.09 33.57
N ALA A 20 8.11 -14.76 34.68
CA ALA A 20 9.48 -14.84 35.18
C ALA A 20 10.41 -15.58 34.21
N VAL A 21 9.93 -16.68 33.63
CA VAL A 21 10.67 -17.48 32.66
C VAL A 21 10.79 -16.75 31.33
N ALA A 22 9.72 -16.12 30.85
CA ALA A 22 9.74 -15.33 29.63
C ALA A 22 10.80 -14.22 29.69
N LYS A 23 10.85 -13.48 30.81
CA LYS A 23 11.89 -12.46 31.06
C LYS A 23 13.30 -13.07 31.03
N SER A 24 13.49 -14.19 31.74
CA SER A 24 14.78 -14.88 31.76
C SER A 24 15.23 -15.32 30.36
N ILE A 25 14.33 -15.87 29.55
CA ILE A 25 14.63 -16.33 28.19
C ILE A 25 15.08 -15.14 27.32
N VAL A 26 14.36 -14.02 27.36
CA VAL A 26 14.69 -12.83 26.56
C VAL A 26 16.02 -12.21 27.00
N THR A 27 16.25 -12.05 28.31
CA THR A 27 17.51 -11.51 28.83
C THR A 27 18.70 -12.41 28.48
N GLU A 28 18.54 -13.73 28.59
CA GLU A 28 19.62 -14.67 28.28
C GLU A 28 19.89 -14.77 26.77
N ALA A 29 18.86 -14.69 25.94
CA ALA A 29 19.01 -14.60 24.49
C ALA A 29 19.83 -13.37 24.07
N CYS A 30 19.56 -12.20 24.67
CA CYS A 30 20.32 -10.98 24.42
C CYS A 30 21.77 -11.09 24.90
N LYS A 31 22.00 -11.64 26.11
CA LYS A 31 23.35 -11.90 26.64
C LYS A 31 24.17 -12.81 25.73
N ASN A 32 23.57 -13.88 25.19
CA ASN A 32 24.24 -14.83 24.30
C ASN A 32 24.66 -14.20 22.96
N MET A 33 24.03 -13.09 22.58
CA MET A 33 24.35 -12.35 21.36
C MET A 33 25.26 -11.16 21.61
N ASN A 34 25.66 -10.92 22.87
CA ASN A 34 26.36 -9.72 23.28
C ASN A 34 25.60 -8.43 22.87
N ALA A 35 24.26 -8.52 22.86
CA ALA A 35 23.36 -7.45 22.43
C ALA A 35 22.60 -6.90 23.64
N ASP A 36 22.29 -5.61 23.62
CA ASP A 36 21.35 -5.02 24.55
C ASP A 36 19.92 -5.36 24.09
N VAL A 37 19.04 -5.61 25.05
CA VAL A 37 17.58 -5.78 24.86
C VAL A 37 16.97 -4.57 24.14
N GLU A 38 17.59 -3.40 24.28
CA GLU A 38 17.19 -2.16 23.59
C GLU A 38 17.71 -2.04 22.15
N THR A 39 18.64 -2.91 21.74
CA THR A 39 19.29 -2.89 20.42
C THR A 39 18.79 -3.97 19.47
N ILE A 40 17.75 -4.73 19.85
CA ILE A 40 17.19 -5.78 18.99
C ILE A 40 16.48 -5.16 17.79
N ASP A 41 16.98 -5.45 16.59
CA ASP A 41 16.55 -4.96 15.28
C ASP A 41 16.52 -6.11 14.24
N GLU A 42 16.20 -5.83 12.98
CA GLU A 42 16.10 -6.88 11.95
C GLU A 42 17.41 -7.64 11.71
N ASN A 43 18.55 -6.96 11.84
CA ASN A 43 19.87 -7.56 11.59
C ASN A 43 20.21 -8.62 12.63
N ASN A 44 19.64 -8.48 13.83
CA ASN A 44 19.87 -9.40 14.93
C ASN A 44 18.60 -10.20 15.33
N LEU A 45 17.46 -9.99 14.67
CA LEU A 45 16.22 -10.70 14.92
C LEU A 45 16.35 -12.21 14.66
N THR A 46 16.95 -12.61 13.55
CA THR A 46 17.16 -14.03 13.22
C THR A 46 18.03 -14.75 14.27
N PRO A 47 19.22 -14.24 14.63
CA PRO A 47 20.00 -14.87 15.70
C PRO A 47 19.31 -14.79 17.06
N PHE A 48 18.53 -13.75 17.35
CA PHE A 48 17.73 -13.64 18.57
C PHE A 48 16.64 -14.70 18.66
N LEU A 49 15.90 -14.92 17.58
CA LEU A 49 14.87 -15.95 17.51
C LEU A 49 15.46 -17.34 17.62
N ALA A 50 16.64 -17.60 17.04
CA ALA A 50 17.34 -18.87 17.21
C ALA A 50 17.74 -19.13 18.67
N GLN A 51 18.10 -18.08 19.44
CA GLN A 51 18.38 -18.22 20.87
C GLN A 51 17.10 -18.48 21.69
N ILE A 52 16.00 -17.80 21.35
CA ILE A 52 14.69 -18.04 21.97
C ILE A 52 14.22 -19.46 21.67
N GLU A 53 14.29 -19.89 20.41
CA GLU A 53 13.88 -21.22 19.94
C GLU A 53 14.58 -22.32 20.73
N LYS A 54 15.92 -22.28 20.80
CA LYS A 54 16.72 -23.26 21.56
C LYS A 54 16.27 -23.40 23.02
N LYS A 55 15.86 -22.29 23.64
CA LYS A 55 15.46 -22.25 25.06
C LYS A 55 13.99 -22.61 25.25
N LEU A 56 13.15 -22.30 24.27
CA LEU A 56 11.70 -22.48 24.32
C LEU A 56 11.30 -23.92 23.93
N ILE A 57 12.03 -24.57 23.02
CA ILE A 57 11.81 -25.98 22.62
C ILE A 57 11.84 -26.91 23.84
N LEU A 58 12.78 -26.70 24.75
CA LEU A 58 12.93 -27.51 25.95
C LEU A 58 11.77 -27.34 26.97
N ARG A 59 10.95 -26.30 26.82
CA ARG A 59 9.92 -25.93 27.81
C ARG A 59 8.49 -26.02 27.30
N ALA A 60 8.25 -25.64 26.05
CA ALA A 60 6.91 -25.55 25.46
C ALA A 60 6.69 -26.55 24.30
N GLY A 61 7.74 -27.25 23.86
CA GLY A 61 7.68 -28.17 22.72
C GLY A 61 7.61 -27.46 21.36
N PRO A 62 7.96 -28.17 20.27
CA PRO A 62 8.23 -27.58 18.96
C PRO A 62 7.01 -26.89 18.32
N VAL A 63 5.80 -27.42 18.52
CA VAL A 63 4.57 -26.87 17.92
C VAL A 63 4.24 -25.49 18.49
N ILE A 64 4.33 -25.31 19.81
CA ILE A 64 4.05 -24.03 20.48
C ILE A 64 5.15 -23.02 20.18
N VAL A 65 6.39 -23.49 20.08
CA VAL A 65 7.55 -22.66 19.74
C VAL A 65 7.37 -22.04 18.36
N ASN A 66 7.09 -22.84 17.33
CA ASN A 66 6.96 -22.34 15.96
C ASN A 66 5.87 -21.25 15.87
N LYS A 67 4.68 -21.52 16.43
CA LYS A 67 3.58 -20.56 16.47
C LYS A 67 3.95 -19.26 17.21
N THR A 68 4.79 -19.35 18.24
CA THR A 68 5.22 -18.19 19.02
C THR A 68 6.30 -17.41 18.29
N LEU A 69 7.24 -18.09 17.63
CA LEU A 69 8.27 -17.46 16.80
C LEU A 69 7.67 -16.77 15.58
N ASP A 70 6.66 -17.36 14.93
CA ASP A 70 5.96 -16.74 13.80
C ASP A 70 5.30 -15.42 14.21
N LYS A 71 4.66 -15.37 15.38
CA LYS A 71 4.10 -14.13 15.93
C LYS A 71 5.16 -13.09 16.29
N ILE A 72 6.32 -13.53 16.76
CA ILE A 72 7.42 -12.61 17.08
C ILE A 72 8.04 -12.06 15.78
N LYS A 73 8.18 -12.89 14.74
CA LYS A 73 8.61 -12.46 13.39
C LYS A 73 7.65 -11.46 12.79
N GLU A 74 6.36 -11.79 12.77
CA GLU A 74 5.30 -10.90 12.27
C GLU A 74 5.30 -9.55 13.01
N PHE A 75 5.58 -9.55 14.32
CA PHE A 75 5.70 -8.31 15.09
C PHE A 75 7.00 -7.53 14.80
N GLY A 76 8.12 -8.23 14.64
CA GLY A 76 9.41 -7.62 14.26
C GLY A 76 9.34 -6.96 12.89
N GLU A 77 8.74 -7.65 11.92
CA GLU A 77 8.51 -7.17 10.55
C GLU A 77 7.48 -6.03 10.49
N LYS A 78 6.47 -6.02 11.37
CA LYS A 78 5.50 -4.92 11.45
C LYS A 78 6.09 -3.62 12.02
N LYS A 79 7.10 -3.70 12.89
CA LYS A 79 7.69 -2.50 13.50
C LYS A 79 8.53 -1.71 12.48
N THR A 80 9.10 -2.37 11.47
CA THR A 80 9.86 -1.74 10.39
C THR A 80 9.02 -1.10 9.29
N ILE A 81 7.74 -1.46 9.18
CA ILE A 81 6.78 -0.75 8.32
C ILE A 81 6.49 0.68 8.84
N THR A 82 6.69 0.94 10.14
CA THR A 82 6.45 2.26 10.77
C THR A 82 7.70 3.13 10.95
N SER A 83 8.90 2.61 10.72
CA SER A 83 10.13 3.41 10.71
C SER A 83 10.77 3.32 9.33
N ASN A 84 10.58 4.36 8.51
CA ASN A 84 11.28 4.57 7.25
C ASN A 84 12.78 4.24 7.36
N LYS A 85 13.17 3.02 6.96
CA LYS A 85 14.47 2.70 6.38
C LYS A 85 14.30 1.42 5.58
N ALA A 86 14.41 1.56 4.28
CA ALA A 86 14.43 0.48 3.31
C ALA A 86 15.39 -0.63 3.78
N VAL A 87 14.92 -1.87 3.70
CA VAL A 87 15.79 -3.06 3.60
C VAL A 87 16.89 -2.71 2.60
N PRO A 88 18.17 -3.04 2.85
CA PRO A 88 19.18 -2.91 1.82
C PRO A 88 18.81 -3.90 0.71
N GLU A 89 18.03 -3.41 -0.26
CA GLU A 89 17.72 -4.10 -1.50
C GLU A 89 19.04 -4.64 -2.04
N THR A 90 19.07 -5.94 -2.36
CA THR A 90 20.25 -6.44 -3.04
C THR A 90 20.36 -5.67 -4.35
N LYS A 91 21.59 -5.47 -4.85
CA LYS A 91 21.79 -4.75 -6.12
C LYS A 91 20.92 -5.31 -7.26
N LEU A 92 20.63 -6.61 -7.19
CA LEU A 92 19.74 -7.31 -8.12
C LEU A 92 18.27 -6.89 -7.97
N ASP A 93 17.77 -6.75 -6.74
CA ASP A 93 16.40 -6.31 -6.47
C ASP A 93 16.17 -4.87 -6.98
N VAL A 94 17.14 -3.97 -6.76
CA VAL A 94 17.10 -2.60 -7.30
C VAL A 94 17.01 -2.60 -8.83
N GLU A 95 17.76 -3.48 -9.50
CA GLU A 95 17.78 -3.58 -10.96
C GLU A 95 16.46 -4.15 -11.51
N ILE A 96 15.90 -5.18 -10.87
CA ILE A 96 14.58 -5.72 -11.22
C ILE A 96 13.50 -4.64 -11.04
N ASP A 97 13.56 -3.92 -9.93
CA ASP A 97 12.59 -2.87 -9.59
C ASP A 97 12.59 -1.72 -10.58
N LYS A 98 13.78 -1.28 -10.99
CA LYS A 98 13.93 -0.28 -12.05
C LYS A 98 13.33 -0.74 -13.37
N GLU A 99 13.50 -2.01 -13.71
CA GLU A 99 12.98 -2.58 -14.96
C GLU A 99 11.47 -2.78 -14.93
N ILE A 100 10.90 -3.10 -13.77
CA ILE A 100 9.46 -3.11 -13.55
C ILE A 100 8.89 -1.69 -13.68
N ASN A 101 9.51 -0.69 -13.06
CA ASN A 101 9.06 0.70 -13.15
C ASN A 101 9.09 1.20 -14.61
N THR A 102 10.16 0.89 -15.35
CA THR A 102 10.26 1.22 -16.78
C THR A 102 9.17 0.56 -17.61
N PHE A 103 8.78 -0.67 -17.27
CA PHE A 103 7.67 -1.37 -17.91
C PHE A 103 6.32 -0.70 -17.63
N LEU A 104 6.08 -0.30 -16.37
CA LEU A 104 4.84 0.34 -15.93
C LEU A 104 4.68 1.77 -16.49
N GLU A 105 5.77 2.50 -16.67
CA GLU A 105 5.74 3.82 -17.36
C GLU A 105 5.23 3.72 -18.80
N LYS A 106 5.48 2.58 -19.46
CA LYS A 106 5.04 2.33 -20.85
C LYS A 106 3.69 1.61 -20.93
N ASN A 107 3.34 0.86 -19.90
CA ASN A 107 2.15 0.03 -19.84
C ASN A 107 1.39 0.34 -18.55
N ILE A 108 0.58 1.39 -18.59
CA ILE A 108 -0.17 1.88 -17.42
C ILE A 108 -1.15 0.81 -16.90
N LEU A 109 -1.72 0.02 -17.81
CA LEU A 109 -2.64 -1.08 -17.50
C LEU A 109 -2.30 -2.30 -18.37
N PRO A 110 -1.27 -3.09 -17.99
CA PRO A 110 -0.84 -4.23 -18.79
C PRO A 110 -1.89 -5.35 -18.77
N THR A 111 -1.95 -6.14 -19.84
CA THR A 111 -2.81 -7.33 -19.88
C THR A 111 -2.19 -8.50 -19.12
N GLU A 112 -2.97 -9.54 -18.83
CA GLU A 112 -2.47 -10.78 -18.21
C GLU A 112 -1.29 -11.39 -19.01
N ASN A 113 -1.36 -11.36 -20.34
CA ASN A 113 -0.27 -11.84 -21.19
C ASN A 113 0.99 -10.97 -21.06
N ASP A 114 0.85 -9.64 -21.03
CA ASP A 114 1.98 -8.73 -20.86
C ASP A 114 2.70 -9.00 -19.53
N VAL A 115 1.93 -9.18 -18.45
CA VAL A 115 2.46 -9.51 -17.12
C VAL A 115 3.19 -10.86 -17.14
N THR A 116 2.56 -11.91 -17.65
CA THR A 116 3.15 -13.25 -17.68
C THR A 116 4.42 -13.29 -18.54
N ASP A 117 4.41 -12.66 -19.72
CA ASP A 117 5.57 -12.66 -20.62
C ASP A 117 6.70 -11.79 -20.07
N TYR A 118 6.39 -10.66 -19.44
CA TYR A 118 7.41 -9.83 -18.78
C TYR A 118 8.00 -10.52 -17.56
N ALA A 119 7.20 -11.24 -16.77
CA ALA A 119 7.69 -12.03 -15.64
C ALA A 119 8.67 -13.14 -16.09
N LYS A 120 8.36 -13.84 -17.20
CA LYS A 120 9.30 -14.81 -17.80
C LYS A 120 10.59 -14.13 -18.24
N TYR A 121 10.50 -12.97 -18.89
CA TYR A 121 11.68 -12.20 -19.29
C TYR A 121 12.56 -11.83 -18.08
N LEU A 122 11.96 -11.31 -17.01
CA LEU A 122 12.68 -10.95 -15.79
C LEU A 122 13.34 -12.18 -15.14
N ALA A 123 12.62 -13.31 -15.04
CA ALA A 123 13.16 -14.56 -14.51
C ALA A 123 14.31 -15.12 -15.36
N MET A 124 14.24 -14.99 -16.69
CA MET A 124 15.34 -15.38 -17.59
C MET A 124 16.55 -14.46 -17.47
N LYS A 125 16.34 -13.14 -17.35
CA LYS A 125 17.41 -12.14 -17.34
C LYS A 125 18.17 -12.10 -16.01
N TYR A 126 17.44 -12.16 -14.89
CA TYR A 126 18.00 -11.96 -13.55
C TYR A 126 18.06 -13.25 -12.72
N GLY A 127 17.53 -14.35 -13.24
CA GLY A 127 17.37 -15.61 -12.51
C GLY A 127 16.16 -15.59 -11.58
N GLY A 128 15.83 -16.76 -11.03
CA GLY A 128 14.73 -16.92 -10.08
C GLY A 128 13.53 -17.71 -10.63
N ASP A 129 12.57 -17.96 -9.75
CA ASP A 129 11.34 -18.66 -10.09
C ASP A 129 10.35 -17.70 -10.75
N ALA A 130 9.92 -18.04 -11.98
CA ALA A 130 9.03 -17.19 -12.77
C ALA A 130 7.71 -16.88 -12.07
N ARG A 131 7.17 -17.80 -11.24
CA ARG A 131 5.91 -17.57 -10.51
C ARG A 131 6.08 -16.56 -9.39
N THR A 132 7.24 -16.57 -8.73
CA THR A 132 7.58 -15.61 -7.67
C THR A 132 7.75 -14.22 -8.26
N VAL A 133 8.46 -14.11 -9.39
CA VAL A 133 8.63 -12.84 -10.13
C VAL A 133 7.28 -12.32 -10.65
N GLU A 134 6.44 -13.20 -11.19
CA GLU A 134 5.10 -12.84 -11.66
C GLU A 134 4.22 -12.30 -10.52
N LYS A 135 4.26 -12.94 -9.35
CA LYS A 135 3.54 -12.46 -8.17
C LYS A 135 4.00 -11.05 -7.76
N ASN A 136 5.31 -10.84 -7.65
CA ASN A 136 5.86 -9.52 -7.30
C ASN A 136 5.51 -8.45 -8.33
N LEU A 137 5.55 -8.80 -9.62
CA LEU A 137 5.15 -7.91 -10.71
C LEU A 137 3.66 -7.55 -10.60
N ILE A 138 2.79 -8.53 -10.36
CA ILE A 138 1.35 -8.31 -10.18
C ILE A 138 1.08 -7.33 -9.05
N ASP A 139 1.74 -7.48 -7.89
CA ASP A 139 1.53 -6.59 -6.75
C ASP A 139 1.99 -5.15 -7.05
N LYS A 140 3.09 -4.99 -7.80
CA LYS A 140 3.54 -3.68 -8.26
C LYS A 140 2.61 -3.06 -9.29
N VAL A 141 2.09 -3.85 -10.24
CA VAL A 141 1.09 -3.39 -11.19
C VAL A 141 -0.17 -2.93 -10.44
N ARG A 142 -0.65 -3.69 -9.45
CA ARG A 142 -1.81 -3.29 -8.63
C ARG A 142 -1.58 -1.96 -7.93
N SER A 143 -0.43 -1.78 -7.28
CA SER A 143 -0.09 -0.51 -6.61
C SER A 143 -0.08 0.63 -7.63
N HIS A 144 0.60 0.44 -8.76
CA HIS A 144 0.68 1.45 -9.82
C HIS A 144 -0.68 1.85 -10.38
N VAL A 145 -1.57 0.88 -10.61
CA VAL A 145 -2.94 1.14 -11.08
C VAL A 145 -3.74 1.89 -10.00
N LYS A 146 -3.65 1.50 -8.71
CA LYS A 146 -4.29 2.21 -7.60
C LYS A 146 -3.81 3.66 -7.50
N ASP A 147 -2.51 3.90 -7.60
CA ASP A 147 -1.92 5.23 -7.54
C ASP A 147 -2.34 6.07 -8.74
N THR A 148 -2.42 5.48 -9.92
CA THR A 148 -2.85 6.16 -11.15
C THR A 148 -4.33 6.55 -11.09
N ILE A 149 -5.21 5.67 -10.61
CA ILE A 149 -6.63 5.99 -10.38
C ILE A 149 -6.76 7.11 -9.35
N SER A 150 -6.00 7.04 -8.25
CA SER A 150 -6.02 8.04 -7.19
C SER A 150 -5.58 9.42 -7.69
N ARG A 151 -4.45 9.50 -8.41
CA ARG A 151 -3.96 10.73 -9.05
C ARG A 151 -4.99 11.30 -10.03
N LYS A 152 -5.62 10.44 -10.83
CA LYS A 152 -6.66 10.88 -11.79
C LYS A 152 -7.90 11.43 -11.08
N LYS A 153 -8.32 10.81 -9.98
CA LYS A 153 -9.42 11.31 -9.15
C LYS A 153 -9.08 12.66 -8.53
N ILE A 154 -7.89 12.81 -7.94
CA ILE A 154 -7.41 14.10 -7.41
C ILE A 154 -7.41 15.18 -8.49
N MET A 155 -6.88 14.88 -9.68
CA MET A 155 -6.86 15.83 -10.78
C MET A 155 -8.26 16.23 -11.24
N ASN A 156 -9.21 15.30 -11.28
CA ASN A 156 -10.61 15.61 -11.59
C ASN A 156 -11.24 16.51 -10.52
N GLU A 157 -11.02 16.25 -9.24
CA GLU A 157 -11.50 17.11 -8.15
C GLU A 157 -10.87 18.52 -8.23
N ILE A 158 -9.57 18.62 -8.52
CA ILE A 158 -8.89 19.91 -8.76
C ILE A 158 -9.54 20.65 -9.92
N ARG A 159 -9.79 19.95 -11.04
CA ARG A 159 -10.42 20.55 -12.22
C ARG A 159 -11.83 21.07 -11.90
N LEU A 160 -12.61 20.31 -11.13
CA LEU A 160 -13.94 20.71 -10.68
C LEU A 160 -13.89 21.91 -9.74
N PHE A 161 -12.98 21.89 -8.77
CA PHE A 161 -12.72 23.01 -7.86
C PHE A 161 -12.39 24.28 -8.64
N LEU A 162 -11.42 24.24 -9.56
CA LEU A 162 -11.02 25.40 -10.36
C LEU A 162 -12.06 25.84 -11.41
N ASN A 163 -13.02 24.98 -11.78
CA ASN A 163 -14.17 25.39 -12.60
C ASN A 163 -15.13 26.28 -11.79
N ASN A 164 -15.32 25.96 -10.50
CA ASN A 164 -16.20 26.72 -9.61
C ASN A 164 -15.49 27.93 -9.00
N PHE A 165 -14.18 27.84 -8.78
CA PHE A 165 -13.32 28.85 -8.18
C PHE A 165 -12.09 29.19 -9.03
N PRO A 166 -12.23 29.80 -10.22
CA PRO A 166 -11.09 30.12 -11.09
C PRO A 166 -10.05 31.04 -10.43
N GLY A 167 -10.49 31.87 -9.47
CA GLY A 167 -9.67 32.82 -8.71
C GLY A 167 -9.38 32.39 -7.27
N ALA A 168 -9.42 31.08 -6.97
CA ALA A 168 -9.21 30.55 -5.63
C ALA A 168 -7.99 31.17 -4.94
N ASN A 169 -8.22 31.71 -3.74
CA ASN A 169 -7.18 32.23 -2.87
C ASN A 169 -6.61 31.11 -1.98
N LYS A 170 -5.65 31.45 -1.11
CA LYS A 170 -4.99 30.46 -0.24
C LYS A 170 -5.97 29.75 0.70
N THR A 171 -6.93 30.47 1.27
CA THR A 171 -7.96 29.89 2.15
C THR A 171 -8.84 28.91 1.40
N ASP A 172 -9.31 29.26 0.19
CA ASP A 172 -10.13 28.37 -0.64
C ASP A 172 -9.36 27.06 -0.96
N ILE A 173 -8.05 27.16 -1.21
CA ILE A 173 -7.17 26.01 -1.48
C ILE A 173 -7.01 25.13 -0.23
N ASP A 174 -6.77 25.74 0.93
CA ASP A 174 -6.61 25.01 2.20
C ASP A 174 -7.92 24.31 2.61
N ASP A 175 -9.08 24.94 2.36
CA ASP A 175 -10.40 24.35 2.56
C ASP A 175 -10.65 23.18 1.59
N PHE A 176 -10.26 23.33 0.32
CA PHE A 176 -10.33 22.24 -0.67
C PHE A 176 -9.41 21.06 -0.34
N ILE A 177 -8.21 21.31 0.19
CA ILE A 177 -7.31 20.26 0.68
C ILE A 177 -7.96 19.51 1.85
N THR A 178 -8.60 20.25 2.77
CA THR A 178 -9.32 19.66 3.91
C THR A 178 -10.47 18.78 3.43
N TYR A 179 -11.27 19.27 2.48
CA TYR A 179 -12.30 18.49 1.80
C TYR A 179 -11.73 17.21 1.16
N SER A 180 -10.63 17.34 0.42
CA SER A 180 -10.01 16.22 -0.30
C SER A 180 -9.50 15.12 0.63
N ARG A 181 -9.06 15.47 1.85
CA ARG A 181 -8.72 14.48 2.89
C ARG A 181 -9.93 13.68 3.35
N MET A 182 -11.12 14.30 3.41
CA MET A 182 -12.36 13.62 3.76
C MET A 182 -12.77 12.59 2.70
N LEU A 183 -12.38 12.81 1.45
CA LEU A 183 -12.52 11.84 0.36
C LEU A 183 -11.61 10.62 0.52
N LYS A 184 -10.79 10.55 1.58
CA LYS A 184 -9.77 9.52 1.83
C LYS A 184 -8.82 9.34 0.66
N LEU A 185 -8.54 10.42 -0.07
CA LEU A 185 -7.55 10.43 -1.13
C LEU A 185 -6.16 10.47 -0.48
N ASN A 186 -5.27 9.60 -0.94
CA ASN A 186 -3.88 9.62 -0.50
C ASN A 186 -3.12 10.66 -1.31
N PHE A 187 -2.72 11.77 -0.67
CA PHE A 187 -1.92 12.81 -1.30
C PHE A 187 -1.07 13.56 -0.28
N ASN A 188 0.02 14.17 -0.76
CA ASN A 188 0.79 15.13 0.00
C ASN A 188 0.22 16.55 -0.21
N ASP A 189 0.09 17.32 0.87
CA ASP A 189 -0.46 18.67 0.81
C ASP A 189 0.30 19.61 -0.13
N ASP A 190 1.63 19.57 -0.09
CA ASP A 190 2.47 20.44 -0.93
C ASP A 190 2.38 20.02 -2.39
N GLU A 191 2.34 18.71 -2.65
CA GLU A 191 2.08 18.17 -3.99
C GLU A 191 0.71 18.62 -4.51
N MET A 192 -0.33 18.57 -3.68
CA MET A 192 -1.68 18.99 -4.06
C MET A 192 -1.74 20.49 -4.38
N ARG A 193 -1.07 21.34 -3.58
CA ARG A 193 -0.93 22.77 -3.88
C ARG A 193 -0.22 23.02 -5.21
N LEU A 194 0.85 22.28 -5.48
CA LEU A 194 1.57 22.35 -6.76
C LEU A 194 0.69 21.93 -7.94
N GLN A 195 -0.09 20.85 -7.79
CA GLN A 195 -1.01 20.39 -8.83
C GLN A 195 -2.13 21.42 -9.12
N ILE A 196 -2.70 22.05 -8.09
CA ILE A 196 -3.69 23.13 -8.24
C ILE A 196 -3.07 24.31 -9.00
N GLU A 197 -1.87 24.75 -8.61
CA GLU A 197 -1.20 25.87 -9.29
C GLU A 197 -0.85 25.52 -10.73
N SER A 198 -0.35 24.31 -10.98
CA SER A 198 -0.04 23.82 -12.33
C SER A 198 -1.28 23.85 -13.23
N GLU A 199 -2.42 23.32 -12.77
CA GLU A 199 -3.67 23.33 -13.51
C GLU A 199 -4.21 24.77 -13.71
N ARG A 200 -4.04 25.65 -12.73
CA ARG A 200 -4.42 27.07 -12.86
C ARG A 200 -3.61 27.78 -13.95
N LEU A 201 -2.29 27.54 -13.99
CA LEU A 201 -1.41 28.06 -15.03
C LEU A 201 -1.74 27.46 -16.40
N ALA A 202 -1.97 26.14 -16.46
CA ALA A 202 -2.37 25.43 -17.67
C ALA A 202 -3.61 26.08 -18.31
N ARG A 203 -4.66 26.36 -17.51
CA ARG A 203 -5.87 27.07 -17.95
C ARG A 203 -5.58 28.49 -18.43
N LYS A 204 -4.73 29.23 -17.70
CA LYS A 204 -4.35 30.61 -18.03
C LYS A 204 -3.61 30.70 -19.38
N PHE A 205 -2.79 29.71 -19.70
CA PHE A 205 -1.99 29.69 -20.93
C PHE A 205 -2.58 28.82 -22.05
N GLY A 206 -3.75 28.20 -21.85
CA GLY A 206 -4.40 27.35 -22.84
C GLY A 206 -3.72 26.00 -23.08
N ASN A 207 -2.81 25.58 -22.18
CA ASN A 207 -2.10 24.31 -22.24
C ASN A 207 -2.91 23.24 -21.52
N PHE A 208 -3.94 22.71 -22.17
CA PHE A 208 -4.69 21.59 -21.61
C PHE A 208 -3.84 20.32 -21.67
N HIS A 209 -3.57 19.71 -20.52
CA HIS A 209 -3.02 18.36 -20.47
C HIS A 209 -4.01 17.40 -21.16
N LYS A 210 -3.58 16.73 -22.22
CA LYS A 210 -4.31 15.56 -22.74
C LYS A 210 -4.29 14.49 -21.66
N ASP A 211 -5.43 13.90 -21.35
CA ASP A 211 -5.46 12.77 -20.42
C ASP A 211 -4.67 11.60 -21.04
N GLU A 212 -3.53 11.25 -20.44
CA GLU A 212 -2.51 10.37 -21.02
C GLU A 212 -2.80 8.86 -20.83
N ALA A 213 -3.99 8.48 -20.34
CA ALA A 213 -4.29 7.09 -19.97
C ALA A 213 -5.75 6.67 -20.29
N PRO A 214 -6.12 6.53 -21.56
CA PRO A 214 -7.47 6.09 -21.96
C PRO A 214 -7.82 4.66 -21.50
N GLU A 215 -6.81 3.81 -21.27
CA GLU A 215 -6.98 2.47 -20.72
C GLU A 215 -7.50 2.52 -19.29
N ILE A 216 -7.00 3.46 -18.49
CA ILE A 216 -7.45 3.69 -17.12
C ILE A 216 -8.87 4.25 -17.10
N ASP A 217 -9.25 5.09 -18.07
CA ASP A 217 -10.65 5.55 -18.18
C ASP A 217 -11.61 4.40 -18.42
N LYS A 218 -11.28 3.52 -19.38
CA LYS A 218 -12.07 2.32 -19.64
C LYS A 218 -12.16 1.43 -18.40
N PHE A 219 -11.07 1.30 -17.64
CA PHE A 219 -11.06 0.54 -16.40
C PHE A 219 -11.94 1.17 -15.32
N ILE A 220 -11.85 2.48 -15.12
CA ILE A 220 -12.72 3.23 -14.19
C ILE A 220 -14.18 3.09 -14.59
N ASP A 221 -14.49 3.15 -15.89
CA ASP A 221 -15.85 2.98 -16.39
C ASP A 221 -16.41 1.61 -16.05
N ILE A 222 -15.63 0.53 -16.23
CA ILE A 222 -15.99 -0.84 -15.80
C ILE A 222 -16.38 -0.88 -14.33
N LEU A 223 -15.58 -0.23 -13.48
CA LEU A 223 -15.81 -0.18 -12.03
C LEU A 223 -17.05 0.66 -11.66
N LYS A 224 -17.45 1.61 -12.52
CA LYS A 224 -18.67 2.42 -12.37
C LYS A 224 -19.94 1.74 -12.89
N VAL A 225 -19.84 0.75 -13.79
CA VAL A 225 -21.01 0.15 -14.47
C VAL A 225 -22.05 -0.39 -13.49
N SER A 226 -21.65 -0.89 -12.31
CA SER A 226 -22.61 -1.33 -11.30
C SER A 226 -22.04 -1.46 -9.89
N LYS A 227 -22.92 -1.43 -8.87
CA LYS A 227 -22.58 -1.85 -7.50
C LYS A 227 -22.47 -3.38 -7.36
N ASP A 228 -22.76 -4.13 -8.42
CA ASP A 228 -22.69 -5.59 -8.43
C ASP A 228 -21.28 -6.06 -8.79
N LYS A 229 -20.58 -6.59 -7.77
CA LYS A 229 -19.23 -7.14 -7.89
C LYS A 229 -19.11 -8.22 -8.96
N SER A 230 -20.17 -9.01 -9.17
CA SER A 230 -20.18 -10.09 -10.17
C SER A 230 -20.12 -9.55 -11.59
N ALA A 231 -20.90 -8.50 -11.88
CA ALA A 231 -20.91 -7.86 -13.18
C ALA A 231 -19.55 -7.21 -13.51
N VAL A 232 -18.95 -6.54 -12.51
CA VAL A 232 -17.63 -5.93 -12.63
C VAL A 232 -16.55 -7.00 -12.86
N GLY A 233 -16.55 -8.09 -12.09
CA GLY A 233 -15.62 -9.21 -12.26
C GLY A 233 -15.71 -9.84 -13.66
N ASN A 234 -16.92 -10.01 -14.21
CA ASN A 234 -17.11 -10.52 -15.57
C ASN A 234 -16.58 -9.57 -16.64
N ALA A 235 -16.76 -8.26 -16.48
CA ALA A 235 -16.22 -7.26 -17.39
C ALA A 235 -14.68 -7.24 -17.36
N MET A 236 -14.08 -7.31 -16.17
CA MET A 236 -12.62 -7.42 -16.00
C MET A 236 -12.05 -8.68 -16.63
N LYS A 237 -12.75 -9.82 -16.50
CA LYS A 237 -12.36 -11.07 -17.14
C LYS A 237 -12.35 -10.96 -18.68
N LYS A 238 -13.34 -10.30 -19.27
CA LYS A 238 -13.38 -10.07 -20.73
C LYS A 238 -12.21 -9.23 -21.23
N GLN A 239 -11.63 -8.38 -20.38
CA GLN A 239 -10.48 -7.54 -20.70
C GLN A 239 -9.13 -8.14 -20.28
N GLY A 240 -9.10 -9.37 -19.73
CA GLY A 240 -7.85 -9.98 -19.27
C GLY A 240 -7.24 -9.27 -18.05
N LEU A 241 -8.07 -8.68 -17.19
CA LEU A 241 -7.66 -7.92 -16.00
C LEU A 241 -7.92 -8.70 -14.69
N THR A 242 -8.18 -10.01 -14.80
CA THR A 242 -8.48 -10.87 -13.65
C THR A 242 -7.36 -10.94 -12.62
N TYR A 243 -6.11 -10.75 -13.04
CA TYR A 243 -4.95 -10.73 -12.15
C TYR A 243 -5.00 -9.56 -11.15
N LEU A 244 -5.71 -8.46 -11.44
CA LEU A 244 -5.86 -7.32 -10.54
C LEU A 244 -6.77 -7.60 -9.34
N ILE A 245 -7.68 -8.58 -9.45
CA ILE A 245 -8.72 -8.83 -8.44
C ILE A 245 -8.54 -10.14 -7.65
N LYS A 246 -7.74 -11.09 -8.14
CA LYS A 246 -7.47 -12.33 -7.39
C LYS A 246 -6.51 -12.06 -6.24
N ASP A 247 -6.92 -12.18 -4.99
CA ASP A 247 -5.96 -12.16 -3.88
C ASP A 247 -5.11 -13.46 -3.83
N GLU A 248 -4.18 -13.55 -2.87
CA GLU A 248 -3.31 -14.74 -2.69
C GLU A 248 -4.08 -16.03 -2.39
N SER A 249 -5.33 -15.91 -1.92
CA SER A 249 -6.24 -17.04 -1.69
C SER A 249 -7.13 -17.35 -2.89
N GLY A 250 -7.06 -16.53 -3.95
CA GLY A 250 -7.91 -16.61 -5.13
C GLY A 250 -9.29 -15.99 -4.95
N ASP A 251 -9.53 -15.26 -3.85
CA ASP A 251 -10.79 -14.58 -3.58
C ASP A 251 -10.83 -13.25 -4.36
N PRO A 252 -11.75 -13.09 -5.33
CA PRO A 252 -11.88 -11.88 -6.13
C PRO A 252 -12.48 -10.69 -5.35
N ASP A 253 -13.12 -10.93 -4.20
CA ASP A 253 -14.01 -9.94 -3.60
C ASP A 253 -13.29 -8.82 -2.83
N LYS A 254 -12.10 -9.08 -2.26
CA LYS A 254 -11.39 -8.08 -1.44
C LYS A 254 -10.69 -7.03 -2.31
N SER A 255 -9.82 -7.45 -3.23
CA SER A 255 -9.10 -6.52 -4.11
C SER A 255 -10.04 -5.72 -5.02
N LEU A 256 -11.15 -6.32 -5.45
CA LEU A 256 -12.18 -5.60 -6.18
C LEU A 256 -12.84 -4.49 -5.34
N THR A 257 -13.08 -4.75 -4.05
CA THR A 257 -13.64 -3.74 -3.13
C THR A 257 -12.71 -2.54 -3.01
N ASP A 258 -11.41 -2.76 -2.83
CA ASP A 258 -10.42 -1.67 -2.76
C ASP A 258 -10.50 -0.74 -3.98
N PHE A 259 -10.60 -1.30 -5.20
CA PHE A 259 -10.72 -0.51 -6.42
C PHE A 259 -12.05 0.24 -6.53
N MET A 260 -13.15 -0.38 -6.10
CA MET A 260 -14.46 0.27 -6.08
C MET A 260 -14.51 1.43 -5.07
N GLU A 261 -13.91 1.27 -3.89
CA GLU A 261 -13.80 2.33 -2.88
C GLU A 261 -12.99 3.53 -3.36
N LEU A 262 -11.96 3.32 -4.19
CA LEU A 262 -11.20 4.41 -4.80
C LEU A 262 -12.07 5.28 -5.72
N ILE A 263 -13.12 4.73 -6.34
CA ILE A 263 -13.91 5.41 -7.36
C ILE A 263 -15.21 6.01 -6.83
N VAL A 264 -15.74 5.53 -5.70
CA VAL A 264 -17.02 5.98 -5.16
C VAL A 264 -16.85 6.82 -3.90
N PRO A 265 -17.00 8.15 -3.97
CA PRO A 265 -17.46 8.95 -2.86
C PRO A 265 -18.99 8.79 -2.69
N SER A 266 -19.50 8.57 -1.48
CA SER A 266 -20.91 8.84 -1.21
C SER A 266 -21.12 10.36 -1.17
N GLU A 267 -21.51 10.95 -2.31
CA GLU A 267 -21.79 12.40 -2.43
C GLU A 267 -22.69 12.95 -1.30
N LYS A 268 -23.59 12.10 -0.78
CA LYS A 268 -24.51 12.43 0.31
C LYS A 268 -23.81 12.66 1.65
N ASP A 269 -22.86 11.78 2.02
CA ASP A 269 -22.15 11.90 3.30
C ASP A 269 -21.18 13.10 3.28
N MET A 270 -20.75 13.50 2.09
CA MET A 270 -19.82 14.62 1.89
C MET A 270 -20.50 15.97 1.93
N LYS A 271 -21.72 16.08 1.40
CA LYS A 271 -22.51 17.31 1.50
C LYS A 271 -22.76 17.64 2.98
N ASP A 272 -23.19 16.67 3.77
CA ASP A 272 -23.46 16.86 5.20
C ASP A 272 -22.17 17.20 5.98
N ALA A 273 -21.05 16.57 5.64
CA ALA A 273 -19.74 16.89 6.24
C ALA A 273 -19.28 18.33 5.94
N LEU A 274 -19.40 18.78 4.69
CA LEU A 274 -19.04 20.14 4.27
C LEU A 274 -19.91 21.20 4.96
N GLN A 275 -21.23 20.94 5.09
CA GLN A 275 -22.15 21.84 5.80
C GLN A 275 -21.77 21.99 7.28
N ASN A 276 -21.44 20.87 7.94
CA ASN A 276 -21.04 20.89 9.35
C ASN A 276 -19.71 21.62 9.60
N MET A 277 -18.88 21.84 8.57
CA MET A 277 -17.63 22.58 8.66
C MET A 277 -17.75 24.05 8.24
N GLY A 278 -18.94 24.52 7.84
CA GLY A 278 -19.12 25.86 7.29
C GLY A 278 -18.49 26.04 5.91
N LEU A 279 -18.19 24.94 5.21
CA LEU A 279 -17.62 24.92 3.86
C LEU A 279 -18.72 24.86 2.79
N ASP A 280 -19.88 25.46 3.07
CA ASP A 280 -21.05 25.48 2.18
C ASP A 280 -20.74 26.05 0.81
N HIS A 281 -19.76 26.95 0.74
CA HIS A 281 -19.31 27.54 -0.50
C HIS A 281 -18.73 26.48 -1.45
N LEU A 282 -18.08 25.43 -0.96
CA LEU A 282 -17.54 24.32 -1.76
C LEU A 282 -18.60 23.32 -2.22
N ILE A 283 -19.83 23.39 -1.70
CA ILE A 283 -20.92 22.50 -2.10
C ILE A 283 -21.45 22.95 -3.45
N LYS A 284 -21.40 22.04 -4.43
CA LYS A 284 -21.95 22.23 -5.78
C LYS A 284 -23.42 22.70 -5.68
N LYS A 285 -23.72 23.90 -6.20
CA LYS A 285 -25.10 24.38 -6.36
C LYS A 285 -25.80 23.71 -7.53
#